data_AF-A0AAV2SI76-F1
#
_entry.id   AF-A0AAV2SI76-F1
#
_cell.length_a   1.000
_cell.length_b   1.000
_cell.length_c   1.000
_cell.angle_alpha   90.00
_cell.angle_beta   90.00
_cell.angle_gamma   90.00
#
_symmetry.space_group_name_H-M   'P 1'
#
loop_
_entity.id
_entity.type
_entity.pdbx_description
1 polymer ?
#
loop_
_entity_poly.entity_id
_entity_poly.type
_entity_poly.pdbx_seq_one_letter_code
_entity_poly.pdbx_strand_id
1 'polypeptide(L)'
;MANRKPVCETSFSKLCEALKPRVREFDPESVPIKDRIGYIRRWFGAFSMEVSGLCMCGGIDESALEEKHYNILVRSKLPYTSVRMIETHLLTEAKCKTLDILTLVEFEEILTKIYCIIEHPVIGVLNALGSHRDMKSKDSCMLDHFDNFQNNLHPCFYPTTDKEFRDFPDLIKRAAFFASLDDPEVQDELLKIPEDKASLVEYTLTANTISMQKRH
;
A
#
# COMPACT_ATOMS: atom_id res chain seq x y z
N MET A 1 -2.55 30.91 29.78
CA MET A 1 -2.64 30.62 28.32
C MET A 1 -1.56 31.42 27.64
N ALA A 2 -0.52 30.75 27.13
CA ALA A 2 0.58 31.43 26.43
C ALA A 2 0.06 31.93 25.07
N ASN A 3 0.29 33.22 24.80
CA ASN A 3 -0.13 33.89 23.58
C ASN A 3 0.79 33.43 22.43
N ARG A 4 0.45 32.31 21.78
CA ARG A 4 1.26 31.75 20.67
C ARG A 4 1.12 32.65 19.46
N LYS A 5 2.23 33.15 18.93
CA LYS A 5 2.22 33.89 17.66
C LYS A 5 2.02 32.89 16.51
N PRO A 6 1.09 33.16 15.57
CA PRO A 6 0.92 32.32 14.40
C PRO A 6 2.18 32.35 13.51
N VAL A 7 2.45 31.23 12.84
CA VAL A 7 3.56 31.13 11.87
C VAL A 7 3.23 32.01 10.67
N CYS A 8 4.15 32.92 10.32
CA CYS A 8 4.02 33.75 9.12
C CYS A 8 4.23 32.88 7.86
N GLU A 9 3.38 33.05 6.85
CA GLU A 9 3.45 32.31 5.57
C GLU A 9 4.83 32.40 4.91
N THR A 10 5.48 33.56 4.96
CA THR A 10 6.83 33.76 4.42
C THR A 10 7.88 32.90 5.14
N SER A 11 7.75 32.75 6.45
CA SER A 11 8.66 31.91 7.25
C SER A 11 8.40 30.43 6.99
N PHE A 12 7.14 30.03 6.84
CA PHE A 12 6.77 28.66 6.50
C PHE A 12 7.22 28.26 5.09
N SER A 13 7.06 29.14 4.09
CA SER A 13 7.56 28.90 2.73
C SER A 13 9.07 28.68 2.71
N LYS A 14 9.83 29.49 3.47
CA LYS A 14 11.29 29.30 3.62
C LYS A 14 11.63 27.96 4.28
N LEU A 15 10.84 27.53 5.26
CA LEU A 15 10.99 26.22 5.89
C LEU A 15 10.82 25.09 4.87
N CYS A 16 9.78 25.15 4.02
CA CYS A 16 9.53 24.18 2.96
C CYS A 16 10.71 24.09 1.98
N GLU A 17 11.22 25.23 1.50
CA GLU A 17 12.35 25.25 0.57
C GLU A 17 13.64 24.74 1.23
N ALA A 18 13.88 25.07 2.49
CA ALA A 18 15.06 24.61 3.23
C ALA A 18 15.02 23.10 3.53
N LEU A 19 13.83 22.51 3.63
CA LEU A 19 13.66 21.07 3.85
C LEU A 19 14.00 20.25 2.60
N LYS A 20 13.73 20.77 1.39
CA LYS A 20 13.91 20.06 0.10
C LYS A 20 15.26 19.34 -0.05
N PRO A 21 16.42 19.95 0.19
CA PRO A 21 17.70 19.26 0.04
C PRO A 21 18.11 18.38 1.24
N ARG A 22 17.46 18.51 2.41
CA ARG A 22 17.94 17.90 3.67
C ARG A 22 17.34 16.55 3.99
N VAL A 23 16.06 16.38 3.70
CA VAL A 23 15.36 15.09 3.84
C VAL A 23 15.31 14.41 2.49
N ARG A 24 15.84 13.18 2.40
CA ARG A 24 15.72 12.37 1.17
C ARG A 24 14.25 12.11 0.85
N GLU A 25 13.95 12.07 -0.44
CA GLU A 25 12.63 11.63 -0.90
C GLU A 25 12.33 10.23 -0.35
N PHE A 26 11.06 10.02 0.02
CA PHE A 26 10.59 8.75 0.54
C PHE A 26 10.57 7.70 -0.56
N ASP A 27 11.30 6.60 -0.36
CA ASP A 27 11.44 5.49 -1.31
C ASP A 27 11.52 4.16 -0.54
N PRO A 28 10.37 3.62 -0.09
CA PRO A 28 10.32 2.35 0.63
C PRO A 28 10.55 1.16 -0.29
N GLU A 29 10.40 1.31 -1.60
CA GLU A 29 10.55 0.24 -2.58
C GLU A 29 12.03 -0.11 -2.82
N SER A 30 12.94 0.85 -2.61
CA SER A 30 14.39 0.61 -2.57
C SER A 30 14.86 -0.33 -1.44
N VAL A 31 13.98 -0.67 -0.49
CA VAL A 31 14.31 -1.46 0.70
C VAL A 31 13.54 -2.79 0.70
N PRO A 32 14.18 -3.92 1.09
CA PRO A 32 13.49 -5.20 1.24
C PRO A 32 12.28 -5.11 2.17
N ILE A 33 11.18 -5.80 1.85
CA ILE A 33 9.90 -5.69 2.59
C ILE A 33 10.08 -5.87 4.10
N LYS A 34 10.87 -6.87 4.51
CA LYS A 34 11.17 -7.16 5.93
C LYS A 34 11.78 -5.97 6.70
N ASP A 35 12.44 -5.06 5.99
CA ASP A 35 13.15 -3.91 6.56
C ASP A 35 12.36 -2.59 6.39
N ARG A 36 11.21 -2.61 5.68
CA ARG A 36 10.43 -1.41 5.35
C ARG A 36 9.84 -0.72 6.58
N ILE A 37 9.39 -1.45 7.59
CA ILE A 37 8.89 -0.85 8.84
C ILE A 37 10.00 -0.01 9.51
N GLY A 38 11.22 -0.57 9.59
CA GLY A 38 12.38 0.12 10.13
C GLY A 38 12.82 1.30 9.27
N TYR A 39 12.68 1.20 7.94
CA TYR A 39 12.91 2.31 7.03
C TYR A 39 11.93 3.47 7.27
N ILE A 40 10.62 3.20 7.28
CA ILE A 40 9.57 4.21 7.46
C ILE A 40 9.78 4.98 8.77
N ARG A 41 9.99 4.26 9.89
CA ARG A 41 10.27 4.86 11.20
C ARG A 41 11.49 5.77 11.21
N ARG A 42 12.60 5.30 10.61
CA ARG A 42 13.82 6.11 10.51
C ARG A 42 13.63 7.33 9.64
N TRP A 43 12.84 7.21 8.57
CA TRP A 43 12.53 8.33 7.70
C TRP A 43 11.71 9.40 8.43
N PHE A 44 10.65 9.02 9.16
CA PHE A 44 9.88 9.96 9.99
C PHE A 44 10.72 10.57 11.11
N GLY A 45 11.60 9.79 11.75
CA GLY A 45 12.53 10.31 12.75
C GLY A 45 13.49 11.35 12.18
N ALA A 46 14.10 11.07 11.03
CA ALA A 46 14.98 12.02 10.33
C ALA A 46 14.22 13.27 9.86
N PHE A 47 13.01 13.10 9.34
CA PHE A 47 12.13 14.20 8.95
C PHE A 47 11.83 15.13 10.14
N SER A 48 11.39 14.58 11.27
CA SER A 48 11.07 15.38 12.46
C SER A 48 12.29 16.11 13.03
N MET A 49 13.45 15.45 13.05
CA MET A 49 14.71 16.09 13.45
C MET A 49 15.08 17.27 12.55
N GLU A 50 14.96 17.11 11.23
CA GLU A 50 15.27 18.18 10.27
C GLU A 50 14.29 19.34 10.37
N VAL A 51 12.99 19.07 10.55
CA VAL A 51 11.98 20.12 10.77
C VAL A 51 12.30 20.91 12.03
N SER A 52 12.57 20.23 13.16
CA SER A 52 12.95 20.88 14.42
C SER A 52 14.22 21.73 14.27
N GLY A 53 15.26 21.18 13.63
CA GLY A 53 16.51 21.89 13.36
C GLY A 53 16.32 23.14 12.49
N LEU A 54 15.49 23.05 11.44
CA LEU A 54 15.19 24.20 10.59
C LEU A 54 14.32 25.24 11.29
N CYS A 55 13.39 24.83 12.14
CA CYS A 55 12.63 25.74 13.00
C CYS A 55 13.57 26.55 13.90
N MET A 56 14.52 25.89 14.57
CA MET A 56 15.53 26.54 15.39
C MET A 56 16.39 27.54 14.58
N CYS A 57 16.86 27.15 13.40
CA CYS A 57 17.66 28.03 12.54
C CYS A 57 16.86 29.20 11.96
N GLY A 58 15.56 28.99 11.68
CA GLY A 58 14.67 29.98 11.09
C GLY A 58 13.98 30.90 12.10
N GLY A 59 14.22 30.71 13.41
CA GLY A 59 13.53 31.44 14.47
C GLY A 59 12.03 31.14 14.53
N ILE A 60 11.60 29.97 14.07
CA ILE A 60 10.22 29.49 14.12
C ILE A 60 10.07 28.66 15.40
N ASP A 61 9.10 29.01 16.24
CA ASP A 61 8.71 28.17 17.36
C ASP A 61 8.04 26.91 16.82
N GLU A 62 8.66 25.74 17.02
CA GLU A 62 8.13 24.45 16.58
C GLU A 62 6.72 24.20 17.16
N SER A 63 6.42 24.69 18.36
CA SER A 63 5.09 24.56 18.98
C SER A 63 4.01 25.43 18.34
N ALA A 64 4.40 26.33 17.43
CA ALA A 64 3.49 27.10 16.58
C ALA A 64 3.13 26.36 15.28
N LEU A 65 3.82 25.25 14.94
CA LEU A 65 3.43 24.40 13.82
C LEU A 65 2.20 23.56 14.19
N GLU A 66 1.06 23.93 13.60
CA GLU A 66 -0.13 23.08 13.56
C GLU A 66 0.06 21.85 12.65
N GLU A 67 -0.77 20.82 12.82
CA GLU A 67 -0.76 19.58 12.04
C GLU A 67 -0.81 19.82 10.52
N LYS A 68 -1.62 20.79 10.06
CA LYS A 68 -1.69 21.17 8.65
C LYS A 68 -0.33 21.56 8.05
N HIS A 69 0.55 22.17 8.84
CA HIS A 69 1.90 22.54 8.40
C HIS A 69 2.77 21.30 8.24
N TYR A 70 2.70 20.37 9.20
CA TYR A 70 3.38 19.07 9.08
C TYR A 70 2.88 18.30 7.85
N ASN A 71 1.60 18.35 7.55
CA ASN A 71 1.01 17.65 6.40
C ASN A 71 1.56 18.18 5.08
N ILE A 72 1.70 19.50 4.94
CA ILE A 72 2.34 20.11 3.77
C ILE A 72 3.81 19.69 3.68
N LEU A 73 4.54 19.72 4.79
CA LEU A 73 5.96 19.37 4.82
C LEU A 73 6.17 17.89 4.48
N VAL A 74 5.40 16.96 5.04
CA VAL A 74 5.46 15.53 4.72
C VAL A 74 5.09 15.28 3.27
N ARG A 75 3.96 15.82 2.77
CA ARG A 75 3.57 15.67 1.35
C ARG A 75 4.64 16.13 0.38
N SER A 76 5.37 17.20 0.72
CA SER A 76 6.46 17.69 -0.13
C SER A 76 7.63 16.70 -0.30
N LYS A 77 7.67 15.66 0.55
CA LYS A 77 8.72 14.64 0.59
C LYS A 77 8.27 13.24 0.20
N LEU A 78 6.97 13.08 -0.01
CA LEU A 78 6.40 11.84 -0.53
C LEU A 78 6.35 11.92 -2.05
N PRO A 79 6.75 10.85 -2.76
CA PRO A 79 6.58 10.80 -4.20
C PRO A 79 5.07 10.78 -4.53
N TYR A 80 4.74 11.24 -5.73
CA TYR A 80 3.35 11.34 -6.18
C TYR A 80 2.59 10.01 -6.03
N THR A 81 3.24 8.89 -6.30
CA THR A 81 2.68 7.53 -6.15
C THR A 81 2.26 7.24 -4.71
N SER A 82 3.10 7.55 -3.72
CA SER A 82 2.75 7.38 -2.29
C SER A 82 1.58 8.27 -1.89
N VAL A 83 1.53 9.52 -2.36
CA VAL A 83 0.42 10.43 -2.07
C VAL A 83 -0.89 9.84 -2.59
N ARG A 84 -0.90 9.32 -3.83
CA ARG A 84 -2.08 8.69 -4.42
C ARG A 84 -2.51 7.44 -3.67
N MET A 85 -1.58 6.59 -3.23
CA MET A 85 -1.90 5.40 -2.45
C MET A 85 -2.52 5.77 -1.09
N ILE A 86 -2.03 6.82 -0.43
CA ILE A 86 -2.62 7.33 0.81
C ILE A 86 -4.03 7.86 0.55
N GLU A 87 -4.25 8.69 -0.49
CA GLU A 87 -5.57 9.19 -0.85
C GLU A 87 -6.57 8.04 -1.09
N THR A 88 -6.16 7.01 -1.83
CA THR A 88 -6.97 5.82 -2.07
C THR A 88 -7.31 5.11 -0.75
N HIS A 89 -6.32 4.87 0.12
CA HIS A 89 -6.53 4.22 1.41
C HIS A 89 -7.51 5.01 2.31
N LEU A 90 -7.43 6.34 2.30
CA LEU A 90 -8.35 7.19 3.08
C LEU A 90 -9.79 7.11 2.56
N LEU A 91 -9.97 7.01 1.24
CA LEU A 91 -11.28 6.87 0.61
C LEU A 91 -11.91 5.49 0.87
N THR A 92 -11.11 4.43 0.90
CA THR A 92 -11.60 3.05 1.03
C THR A 92 -11.78 2.61 2.47
N GLU A 93 -10.83 2.90 3.36
CA GLU A 93 -10.78 2.32 4.71
C GLU A 93 -11.07 3.34 5.82
N ALA A 94 -10.66 4.60 5.66
CA ALA A 94 -10.62 5.56 6.77
C ALA A 94 -11.86 6.47 6.92
N LYS A 95 -12.97 6.19 6.21
CA LYS A 95 -14.25 6.92 6.30
C LYS A 95 -14.13 8.45 6.20
N CYS A 96 -13.84 8.96 5.00
CA CYS A 96 -13.89 10.40 4.67
C CYS A 96 -12.89 11.30 5.42
N LYS A 97 -11.71 10.79 5.80
CA LYS A 97 -10.58 11.66 6.19
C LYS A 97 -9.90 12.25 4.96
N THR A 98 -9.45 13.49 5.05
CA THR A 98 -8.60 14.12 4.03
C THR A 98 -7.14 14.12 4.49
N LEU A 99 -6.21 14.21 3.53
CA LEU A 99 -4.77 14.32 3.83
C LEU A 99 -4.43 15.47 4.78
N ASP A 100 -5.24 16.53 4.78
CA ASP A 100 -4.95 17.77 5.51
C ASP A 100 -5.13 17.64 7.02
N ILE A 101 -5.75 16.56 7.50
CA ILE A 101 -6.05 16.32 8.92
C ILE A 101 -5.32 15.10 9.50
N LEU A 102 -4.35 14.53 8.78
CA LEU A 102 -3.56 13.42 9.30
C LEU A 102 -2.50 13.91 10.28
N THR A 103 -2.22 13.12 11.30
CA THR A 103 -1.05 13.25 12.16
C THR A 103 0.15 12.53 11.56
N LEU A 104 1.38 12.87 12.00
CA LEU A 104 2.59 12.13 11.58
C LEU A 104 2.52 10.64 11.92
N VAL A 105 1.89 10.30 13.06
CA VAL A 105 1.68 8.91 13.48
C VAL A 105 0.72 8.21 12.52
N GLU A 106 -0.39 8.84 12.14
CA GLU A 106 -1.32 8.27 11.15
C GLU A 106 -0.66 8.12 9.77
N PHE A 107 0.22 9.05 9.37
CA PHE A 107 1.03 8.88 8.16
C PHE A 107 1.95 7.65 8.23
N GLU A 108 2.66 7.45 9.35
CA GLU A 108 3.49 6.27 9.56
C GLU A 108 2.66 4.99 9.49
N GLU A 109 1.50 4.95 10.14
CA GLU A 109 0.61 3.80 10.16
C GLU A 109 0.07 3.46 8.77
N ILE A 110 -0.41 4.46 8.03
CA ILE A 110 -0.95 4.27 6.67
C ILE A 110 0.16 3.80 5.72
N LEU A 111 1.33 4.44 5.75
CA LEU A 111 2.46 4.04 4.91
C LEU A 111 2.96 2.64 5.29
N THR A 112 2.91 2.27 6.56
CA THR A 112 3.23 0.90 7.00
C THR A 112 2.23 -0.09 6.44
N LYS A 113 0.93 0.21 6.44
CA LYS A 113 -0.07 -0.65 5.80
C LYS A 113 0.17 -0.76 4.29
N ILE A 114 0.38 0.36 3.60
CA ILE A 114 0.58 0.36 2.15
C ILE A 114 1.83 -0.42 1.73
N TYR A 115 2.96 -0.23 2.43
CA TYR A 115 4.26 -0.72 1.96
C TYR A 115 4.80 -1.94 2.69
N CYS A 116 4.28 -2.26 3.88
CA CYS A 116 4.76 -3.37 4.71
C CYS A 116 3.75 -4.52 4.81
N ILE A 117 2.55 -4.39 4.26
CA ILE A 117 1.70 -5.57 4.06
C ILE A 117 2.41 -6.42 3.00
N ILE A 118 2.86 -7.60 3.42
CA ILE A 118 3.20 -8.69 2.52
C ILE A 118 1.87 -9.19 1.99
N GLU A 119 1.32 -8.46 1.02
CA GLU A 119 0.12 -8.92 0.37
C GLU A 119 0.54 -10.07 -0.54
N HIS A 120 -0.06 -11.25 -0.33
CA HIS A 120 0.18 -12.36 -1.23
C HIS A 120 -0.13 -11.86 -2.65
N PRO A 121 0.73 -12.06 -3.66
CA PRO A 121 0.58 -11.41 -4.98
C PRO A 121 -0.82 -11.58 -5.59
N VAL A 122 -1.43 -12.73 -5.38
CA VAL A 122 -2.84 -13.02 -5.70
C VAL A 122 -3.84 -12.04 -5.08
N ILE A 123 -3.72 -11.73 -3.78
CA ILE A 123 -4.58 -10.75 -3.11
C ILE A 123 -4.35 -9.34 -3.66
N GLY A 124 -3.09 -8.99 -3.97
CA GLY A 124 -2.76 -7.70 -4.57
C GLY A 124 -3.40 -7.51 -5.95
N VAL A 125 -3.45 -8.56 -6.77
CA VAL A 125 -4.18 -8.55 -8.05
C VAL A 125 -5.68 -8.37 -7.83
N LEU A 126 -6.28 -9.08 -6.88
CA LEU A 126 -7.71 -8.98 -6.60
C LEU A 126 -8.11 -7.60 -6.06
N ASN A 127 -7.28 -6.99 -5.23
CA ASN A 127 -7.51 -5.64 -4.73
C ASN A 127 -7.38 -4.58 -5.83
N ALA A 128 -6.45 -4.74 -6.77
CA ALA A 128 -6.30 -3.86 -7.91
C ALA A 128 -7.49 -3.94 -8.91
N LEU A 129 -8.16 -5.10 -8.99
CA LEU A 129 -9.37 -5.28 -9.81
C LEU A 129 -10.64 -4.72 -9.15
N GLY A 130 -10.59 -4.50 -7.84
CA GLY A 130 -11.67 -3.97 -7.01
C GLY A 130 -12.58 -5.09 -6.49
N SER A 131 -12.88 -5.03 -5.19
CA SER A 131 -13.61 -6.02 -4.40
C SER A 131 -15.03 -6.37 -4.85
N HIS A 132 -15.54 -5.74 -5.92
CA HIS A 132 -16.92 -5.89 -6.40
C HIS A 132 -17.06 -6.30 -7.86
N ARG A 133 -15.99 -6.38 -8.64
CA ARG A 133 -16.12 -6.68 -10.09
C ARG A 133 -16.15 -8.16 -10.42
N ASP A 134 -15.53 -9.00 -9.60
CA ASP A 134 -15.24 -10.39 -9.96
C ASP A 134 -15.51 -11.39 -8.83
N MET A 135 -16.60 -11.18 -8.07
CA MET A 135 -17.10 -12.23 -7.18
C MET A 135 -17.92 -13.22 -8.00
N LYS A 136 -17.53 -14.49 -7.95
CA LYS A 136 -18.29 -15.59 -8.54
C LYS A 136 -19.75 -15.53 -8.10
N SER A 137 -20.67 -15.51 -9.05
CA SER A 137 -22.11 -15.59 -8.76
C SER A 137 -22.44 -16.93 -8.12
N LYS A 138 -23.38 -16.96 -7.17
CA LYS A 138 -23.85 -18.20 -6.53
C LYS A 138 -24.36 -19.23 -7.53
N ASP A 139 -24.81 -18.76 -8.69
CA ASP A 139 -25.38 -19.60 -9.75
C ASP A 139 -24.36 -19.98 -10.84
N SER A 140 -23.13 -19.45 -10.78
CA SER A 140 -22.07 -19.75 -11.76
C SER A 140 -21.14 -20.87 -11.28
N CYS A 141 -20.73 -21.76 -12.18
CA CYS A 141 -19.73 -22.76 -11.83
C CYS A 141 -18.32 -22.15 -11.80
N MET A 142 -17.41 -22.75 -11.03
CA MET A 142 -16.04 -22.23 -10.85
C MET A 142 -15.27 -22.08 -12.18
N LEU A 143 -15.44 -23.03 -13.10
CA LEU A 143 -14.77 -23.00 -14.40
C LEU A 143 -15.26 -21.82 -15.26
N ASP A 144 -16.58 -21.59 -15.31
CA ASP A 144 -17.15 -20.48 -16.08
C ASP A 144 -16.71 -19.12 -15.53
N HIS A 145 -16.58 -19.00 -14.22
CA HIS A 145 -16.08 -17.78 -13.58
C HIS A 145 -14.60 -17.55 -13.89
N PHE A 146 -13.79 -18.60 -13.77
CA PHE A 146 -12.36 -18.56 -14.06
C PHE A 146 -12.07 -18.16 -15.52
N ASP A 147 -12.80 -18.75 -16.48
CA ASP A 147 -12.66 -18.44 -17.89
C ASP A 147 -13.10 -17.01 -18.19
N ASN A 148 -14.19 -16.54 -17.59
CA ASN A 148 -14.63 -15.14 -17.74
C ASN A 148 -13.63 -14.14 -17.15
N PHE A 149 -13.06 -14.44 -15.99
CA PHE A 149 -12.09 -13.57 -15.33
C PHE A 149 -10.84 -13.36 -16.20
N GLN A 150 -10.30 -14.43 -16.78
CA GLN A 150 -9.13 -14.33 -17.67
C GLN A 150 -9.40 -13.50 -18.91
N ASN A 151 -10.60 -13.63 -19.49
CA ASN A 151 -10.96 -12.97 -20.73
C ASN A 151 -11.28 -11.47 -20.55
N ASN A 152 -11.46 -10.99 -19.32
CA ASN A 152 -11.89 -9.60 -19.02
C ASN A 152 -10.84 -8.75 -18.29
N LEU A 153 -9.56 -9.16 -18.31
CA LEU A 153 -8.48 -8.41 -17.67
C LEU A 153 -8.28 -7.03 -18.28
N HIS A 154 -8.20 -6.00 -17.43
CA HIS A 154 -7.99 -4.63 -17.89
C HIS A 154 -6.57 -4.43 -18.46
N PRO A 155 -6.38 -3.66 -19.54
CA PRO A 155 -5.07 -3.46 -20.13
C PRO A 155 -3.99 -2.83 -19.22
N CYS A 156 -4.38 -2.19 -18.12
CA CYS A 156 -3.42 -1.62 -17.16
C CYS A 156 -2.67 -2.68 -16.35
N PHE A 157 -3.07 -3.95 -16.43
CA PHE A 157 -2.37 -5.07 -15.79
C PHE A 157 -1.22 -5.59 -16.65
N TYR A 158 -1.08 -5.16 -17.91
CA TYR A 158 -0.01 -5.69 -18.75
C TYR A 158 1.38 -5.37 -18.18
N PRO A 159 2.26 -6.38 -18.06
CA PRO A 159 3.56 -6.24 -17.43
C PRO A 159 4.47 -5.31 -18.22
N THR A 160 5.35 -4.61 -17.50
CA THR A 160 6.21 -3.55 -18.08
C THR A 160 7.66 -3.99 -18.27
N THR A 161 8.03 -5.14 -17.69
CA THR A 161 9.37 -5.74 -17.82
C THR A 161 9.30 -7.18 -18.32
N ASP A 162 10.38 -7.68 -18.94
CA ASP A 162 10.45 -9.06 -19.47
C ASP A 162 10.28 -10.14 -18.38
N LYS A 163 10.71 -9.85 -17.15
CA LYS A 163 10.54 -10.76 -16.03
C LYS A 163 9.08 -10.83 -15.61
N GLU A 164 8.45 -9.68 -15.41
CA GLU A 164 7.01 -9.60 -15.16
C GLU A 164 6.22 -10.25 -16.30
N PHE A 165 6.62 -10.06 -17.56
CA PHE A 165 5.96 -10.69 -18.71
C PHE A 165 5.95 -12.22 -18.64
N ARG A 166 7.00 -12.84 -18.10
CA ARG A 166 7.08 -14.29 -17.92
C ARG A 166 6.24 -14.78 -16.74
N ASP A 167 6.20 -14.03 -15.65
CA ASP A 167 5.56 -14.45 -14.40
C ASP A 167 4.07 -14.05 -14.33
N PHE A 168 3.68 -13.04 -15.10
CA PHE A 168 2.34 -12.44 -15.14
C PHE A 168 1.23 -13.44 -15.52
N PRO A 169 1.37 -14.29 -16.56
CA PRO A 169 0.32 -15.24 -16.91
C PRO A 169 0.00 -16.22 -15.79
N ASP A 170 0.99 -16.67 -15.02
CA ASP A 170 0.75 -17.58 -13.90
C ASP A 170 0.12 -16.87 -12.71
N LEU A 171 0.60 -15.67 -12.36
CA LEU A 171 0.04 -14.85 -11.28
C LEU A 171 -1.45 -14.54 -11.51
N ILE A 172 -1.81 -14.12 -12.72
CA ILE A 172 -3.20 -13.86 -13.11
C ILE A 172 -4.06 -15.11 -13.01
N LYS A 173 -3.55 -16.26 -13.45
CA LYS A 173 -4.28 -17.53 -13.36
C LYS A 173 -4.46 -17.96 -11.91
N ARG A 174 -3.45 -17.82 -11.07
CA ARG A 174 -3.57 -18.10 -9.62
C ARG A 174 -4.60 -17.17 -8.97
N ALA A 175 -4.63 -15.89 -9.34
CA ALA A 175 -5.61 -14.95 -8.82
C ALA A 175 -7.04 -15.29 -9.25
N ALA A 176 -7.24 -15.61 -10.53
CA ALA A 176 -8.52 -16.07 -11.06
C ALA A 176 -9.02 -17.33 -10.35
N PHE A 177 -8.12 -18.31 -10.14
CA PHE A 177 -8.44 -19.55 -9.43
C PHE A 177 -8.85 -19.27 -7.99
N PHE A 178 -8.06 -18.47 -7.27
CA PHE A 178 -8.31 -18.10 -5.88
C PHE A 178 -9.65 -17.39 -5.68
N ALA A 179 -9.99 -16.44 -6.56
CA ALA A 179 -11.27 -15.73 -6.54
C ALA A 179 -12.49 -16.62 -6.84
N SER A 180 -12.26 -17.75 -7.51
CA SER A 180 -13.32 -18.68 -7.88
C SER A 180 -13.62 -19.73 -6.80
N LEU A 181 -12.85 -19.74 -5.71
CA LEU A 181 -13.06 -20.61 -4.55
C LEU A 181 -14.11 -20.03 -3.61
N ASP A 182 -15.03 -20.88 -3.16
CA ASP A 182 -16.07 -20.50 -2.19
C ASP A 182 -15.68 -20.82 -0.74
N ASP A 183 -14.61 -21.58 -0.52
CA ASP A 183 -14.20 -22.11 0.79
C ASP A 183 -13.05 -21.28 1.40
N PRO A 184 -13.32 -20.51 2.48
CA PRO A 184 -12.30 -19.66 3.12
C PRO A 184 -11.12 -20.45 3.69
N GLU A 185 -11.33 -21.68 4.17
CA GLU A 185 -10.24 -22.48 4.73
C GLU A 185 -9.27 -22.95 3.63
N VAL A 186 -9.79 -23.25 2.44
CA VAL A 186 -8.93 -23.56 1.28
C VAL A 186 -8.16 -22.31 0.86
N GLN A 187 -8.80 -21.14 0.84
CA GLN A 187 -8.13 -19.87 0.55
C GLN A 187 -7.00 -19.59 1.55
N ASP A 188 -7.23 -19.76 2.85
CA ASP A 188 -6.21 -19.56 3.89
C ASP A 188 -5.00 -20.48 3.73
N GLU A 189 -5.20 -21.74 3.34
CA GLU A 189 -4.09 -22.67 3.07
C GLU A 189 -3.31 -22.32 1.80
N LEU A 190 -3.99 -21.84 0.75
CA LEU A 190 -3.32 -21.39 -0.48
C LEU A 190 -2.42 -20.19 -0.24
N LEU A 191 -2.79 -19.29 0.69
CA LEU A 191 -1.96 -18.14 1.08
C LEU A 191 -0.69 -18.53 1.87
N LYS A 192 -0.58 -19.78 2.33
CA LYS A 192 0.61 -20.30 3.02
C LYS A 192 1.66 -20.86 2.06
N ILE A 193 1.33 -21.02 0.78
CA ILE A 193 2.27 -21.53 -0.24
C ILE A 193 3.34 -20.46 -0.49
N PRO A 194 4.64 -20.75 -0.27
CA PRO A 194 5.71 -19.81 -0.58
C PRO A 194 5.71 -19.41 -2.06
N GLU A 195 5.90 -18.12 -2.36
CA GLU A 195 5.79 -17.60 -3.73
C GLU A 195 6.81 -18.22 -4.71
N ASP A 196 7.98 -18.64 -4.24
CA ASP A 196 8.98 -19.36 -5.05
C ASP A 196 8.51 -20.74 -5.54
N LYS A 197 7.44 -21.26 -4.92
CA LYS A 197 6.78 -22.53 -5.27
C LYS A 197 5.36 -22.33 -5.77
N ALA A 198 4.83 -21.11 -5.70
CA ALA A 198 3.46 -20.81 -6.07
C ALA A 198 3.32 -20.87 -7.60
N SER A 199 2.55 -21.85 -8.06
CA SER A 199 2.13 -21.99 -9.45
C SER A 199 0.66 -22.37 -9.49
N LEU A 200 -0.01 -22.15 -10.63
CA LEU A 200 -1.39 -22.60 -10.78
C LEU A 200 -1.55 -24.12 -10.51
N VAL A 201 -0.56 -24.91 -10.91
CA VAL A 201 -0.55 -26.36 -10.69
C VAL A 201 -0.54 -26.68 -9.19
N GLU A 202 0.35 -26.04 -8.44
CA GLU A 202 0.44 -26.22 -6.99
C GLU A 202 -0.87 -25.79 -6.30
N TYR A 203 -1.41 -24.63 -6.68
CA TYR A 203 -2.69 -24.14 -6.15
C TYR A 203 -3.83 -25.15 -6.38
N THR A 204 -3.89 -25.73 -7.57
CA THR A 204 -4.93 -26.71 -7.92
C THR A 204 -4.74 -28.02 -7.14
N LEU A 205 -3.49 -28.48 -6.97
CA LEU A 205 -3.17 -29.68 -6.20
C LEU A 205 -3.50 -29.51 -4.72
N THR A 206 -3.11 -28.40 -4.11
CA THR A 206 -3.38 -28.10 -2.70
C THR A 206 -4.87 -27.99 -2.44
N ALA A 207 -5.61 -27.25 -3.28
CA ALA A 207 -7.06 -27.10 -3.15
C ALA A 207 -7.80 -28.45 -3.27
N ASN A 208 -7.39 -29.30 -4.22
CA ASN A 208 -7.96 -30.65 -4.38
C ASN A 208 -7.67 -31.54 -3.18
N THR A 209 -6.44 -31.48 -2.65
CA THR A 209 -6.03 -32.29 -1.49
C THR A 209 -6.86 -31.96 -0.25
N ILE A 210 -7.03 -30.66 0.04
CA ILE A 210 -7.85 -30.18 1.16
C ILE A 210 -9.32 -30.57 0.96
N SER A 211 -9.84 -30.38 -0.25
CA SER A 211 -11.23 -30.74 -0.59
C SER A 211 -11.51 -32.24 -0.44
N MET A 212 -10.52 -33.11 -0.73
CA MET A 212 -10.63 -34.56 -0.52
C MET A 212 -10.56 -34.94 0.95
N GLN A 213 -9.70 -34.28 1.75
CA GLN A 213 -9.60 -34.53 3.19
C GLN A 213 -10.89 -34.17 3.93
N LYS A 214 -11.62 -33.13 3.50
CA LYS A 214 -12.92 -32.74 4.08
C LYS A 214 -14.07 -33.71 3.79
N ARG A 215 -13.93 -34.62 2.83
CA ARG A 215 -14.97 -35.60 2.45
C ARG A 215 -14.88 -36.91 3.24
N HIS A 216 -13.85 -37.08 4.05
CA HIS A 216 -13.61 -38.24 4.92
C HIS A 216 -13.81 -37.87 6.39
#